data_AF-A0A7J4REY0-F1
#
_entry.id   AF-A0A7J4REY0-F1
#
_cell.length_a   1.000
_cell.length_b   1.000
_cell.length_c   1.000
_cell.angle_alpha   90.00
_cell.angle_beta   90.00
_cell.angle_gamma   90.00
#
_symmetry.space_group_name_H-M   'P 1'
#
loop_
_entity.id
_entity.type
_entity.pdbx_description
1 polymer ?
#
loop_
_entity_poly.entity_id
_entity_poly.type
_entity_poly.pdbx_seq_one_letter_code
_entity_poly.pdbx_strand_id
1 'polypeptide(L)'
;MEEMKQLLDRISDSGIEVPQPVREAMYVLHLEQFTTYDFDGFFHDRPVVFMETEKGGVKTISAPHMIVTLLHNLELKEGQEVLVVGSKGGYIAALIASIVGEHGRVILIDPSAEIIRHTANALAGWPTVDLRQVESIDVAPIELPGDLSRVLITGSVSSVPTWMEERISEGGFVIAPIGDVHSQELMKIERQFDDLHPTSLGPVSFGPVDIVESEPQPLSAVEIADLIETLIETCHEMELCEAEELQQLGTISDELRAMQEAEEADLEAFITANMQHFVQLWPMIQLMFAPTLARPGDYDQNDDHGFHFDEFKP
;
A
#
# COMPACT_ATOMS: atom_id res chain seq x y z
N MET A 1 11.33 -16.75 -14.84
CA MET A 1 10.40 -16.86 -16.01
C MET A 1 9.25 -17.81 -15.74
N GLU A 2 9.48 -19.08 -15.36
CA GLU A 2 8.40 -20.05 -15.14
C GLU A 2 7.48 -19.67 -13.96
N GLU A 3 8.03 -19.25 -12.82
CA GLU A 3 7.23 -18.84 -11.65
C GLU A 3 6.36 -17.61 -11.93
N MET A 4 6.93 -16.58 -12.58
CA MET A 4 6.17 -15.39 -13.00
C MET A 4 5.03 -15.76 -13.96
N LYS A 5 5.26 -16.70 -14.87
CA LYS A 5 4.22 -17.19 -15.77
C LYS A 5 3.08 -17.85 -14.99
N GLN A 6 3.41 -18.78 -14.09
CA GLN A 6 2.40 -19.45 -13.27
C GLN A 6 1.61 -18.47 -12.41
N LEU A 7 2.28 -17.48 -11.81
CA LEU A 7 1.64 -16.39 -11.07
C LEU A 7 0.62 -15.63 -11.93
N LEU A 8 1.04 -15.16 -13.12
CA LEU A 8 0.15 -14.40 -14.01
C LEU A 8 -1.00 -15.24 -14.58
N ASP A 9 -0.81 -16.55 -14.76
CA ASP A 9 -1.87 -17.47 -15.14
C ASP A 9 -2.90 -17.59 -14.00
N ARG A 10 -2.47 -17.74 -12.74
CA ARG A 10 -3.38 -17.77 -11.58
C ARG A 10 -4.16 -16.46 -11.39
N ILE A 11 -3.50 -15.32 -11.56
CA ILE A 11 -4.18 -14.00 -11.52
C ILE A 11 -5.22 -13.89 -12.65
N SER A 12 -4.90 -14.40 -13.84
CA SER A 12 -5.87 -14.43 -14.94
C SER A 12 -7.06 -15.33 -14.64
N ASP A 13 -6.82 -16.50 -14.06
CA ASP A 13 -7.85 -17.49 -13.72
C ASP A 13 -8.78 -17.00 -12.60
N SER A 14 -8.31 -16.09 -11.75
CA SER A 14 -9.15 -15.43 -10.73
C SER A 14 -10.09 -14.35 -11.30
N GLY A 15 -10.04 -14.09 -12.62
CA GLY A 15 -10.88 -13.10 -13.30
C GLY A 15 -10.26 -11.71 -13.45
N ILE A 16 -8.99 -11.51 -13.09
CA ILE A 16 -8.28 -10.24 -13.35
C ILE A 16 -7.69 -10.28 -14.75
N GLU A 17 -8.02 -9.29 -15.57
CA GLU A 17 -7.46 -9.21 -16.93
C GLU A 17 -5.96 -8.88 -16.88
N VAL A 18 -5.15 -9.73 -17.51
CA VAL A 18 -3.70 -9.53 -17.65
C VAL A 18 -3.37 -9.16 -19.10
N PRO A 19 -3.22 -7.88 -19.45
CA PRO A 19 -2.91 -7.48 -20.81
C PRO A 19 -1.59 -8.08 -21.30
N GLN A 20 -1.53 -8.43 -22.58
CA GLN A 20 -0.33 -9.02 -23.18
C GLN A 20 0.94 -8.16 -23.00
N PRO A 21 0.92 -6.82 -23.18
CA PRO A 21 2.10 -5.99 -22.92
C PRO A 21 2.57 -6.03 -21.46
N VAL A 22 1.63 -6.12 -20.50
CA VAL A 22 1.94 -6.24 -19.06
C VAL A 22 2.60 -7.57 -18.78
N ARG A 23 2.05 -8.65 -19.34
CA ARG A 23 2.60 -10.01 -19.22
C ARG A 23 4.04 -10.09 -19.76
N GLU A 24 4.27 -9.53 -20.94
CA GLU A 24 5.60 -9.48 -21.56
C GLU A 24 6.59 -8.68 -20.73
N ALA A 25 6.20 -7.50 -20.23
CA ALA A 25 7.06 -6.67 -19.39
C ALA A 25 7.43 -7.38 -18.07
N MET A 26 6.47 -8.02 -17.41
CA MET A 26 6.71 -8.75 -16.15
C MET A 26 7.59 -9.99 -16.33
N TYR A 27 7.67 -10.59 -17.53
CA TYR A 27 8.57 -11.73 -17.79
C TYR A 27 10.04 -11.36 -17.89
N VAL A 28 10.34 -10.13 -18.30
CA VAL A 28 11.71 -9.67 -18.58
C VAL A 28 12.33 -9.00 -17.35
N LEU A 29 11.51 -8.43 -16.47
CA LEU A 29 11.98 -7.74 -15.28
C LEU A 29 12.33 -8.73 -14.15
N HIS A 30 13.39 -8.40 -13.44
CA HIS A 30 13.96 -9.20 -12.36
C HIS A 30 13.82 -8.46 -11.03
N LEU A 31 13.15 -9.06 -10.04
CA LEU A 31 12.87 -8.40 -8.75
C LEU A 31 14.14 -8.06 -7.97
N GLU A 32 15.22 -8.82 -8.14
CA GLU A 32 16.51 -8.55 -7.49
C GLU A 32 17.09 -7.17 -7.85
N GLN A 33 16.63 -6.58 -8.96
CA GLN A 33 17.01 -5.22 -9.36
C GLN A 33 16.34 -4.14 -8.50
N PHE A 34 15.20 -4.44 -7.89
CA PHE A 34 14.34 -3.46 -7.23
C PHE A 34 14.29 -3.63 -5.70
N THR A 35 14.66 -4.81 -5.18
CA THR A 35 14.75 -5.06 -3.74
C THR A 35 15.92 -5.97 -3.39
N THR A 36 16.53 -5.73 -2.23
CA THR A 36 17.52 -6.62 -1.61
C THR A 36 16.93 -7.50 -0.51
N TYR A 37 15.64 -7.34 -0.21
CA TYR A 37 14.90 -8.16 0.75
C TYR A 37 14.44 -9.45 0.10
N ASP A 38 13.96 -10.38 0.92
CA ASP A 38 13.26 -11.57 0.42
C ASP A 38 12.02 -11.15 -0.38
N PHE A 39 11.89 -11.71 -1.57
CA PHE A 39 10.80 -11.44 -2.50
C PHE A 39 10.03 -12.69 -2.91
N ASP A 40 10.28 -13.85 -2.27
CA ASP A 40 9.54 -15.09 -2.55
C ASP A 40 8.03 -14.90 -2.43
N GLY A 41 7.60 -14.08 -1.45
CA GLY A 41 6.20 -13.70 -1.26
C GLY A 41 5.54 -13.03 -2.48
N PHE A 42 6.31 -12.42 -3.38
CA PHE A 42 5.79 -11.86 -4.62
C PHE A 42 5.13 -12.93 -5.50
N PHE A 43 5.70 -14.15 -5.54
CA PHE A 43 5.14 -15.27 -6.32
C PHE A 43 3.91 -15.91 -5.66
N HIS A 44 3.58 -15.48 -4.44
CA HIS A 44 2.35 -15.78 -3.71
C HIS A 44 1.35 -14.61 -3.73
N ASP A 45 1.51 -13.68 -4.67
CA ASP A 45 0.65 -12.52 -4.84
C ASP A 45 0.61 -11.58 -3.61
N ARG A 46 1.77 -11.36 -2.98
CA ARG A 46 1.91 -10.48 -1.81
C ARG A 46 2.79 -9.27 -2.13
N PRO A 47 2.57 -8.12 -1.45
CA PRO A 47 3.54 -7.03 -1.51
C PRO A 47 4.86 -7.47 -0.89
N VAL A 48 5.97 -6.96 -1.42
CA VAL A 48 7.32 -7.27 -0.93
C VAL A 48 8.05 -6.01 -0.51
N VAL A 49 8.79 -6.09 0.58
CA VAL A 49 9.55 -4.94 1.10
C VAL A 49 10.67 -4.58 0.14
N PHE A 50 10.91 -3.29 -0.07
CA PHE A 50 12.13 -2.81 -0.74
C PHE A 50 12.93 -1.81 0.09
N MET A 51 12.33 -1.24 1.13
CA MET A 51 12.98 -0.29 2.02
C MET A 51 12.36 -0.33 3.41
N GLU A 52 13.22 -0.18 4.41
CA GLU A 52 12.88 -0.02 5.81
C GLU A 52 13.77 1.09 6.38
N THR A 53 13.18 2.09 7.04
CA THR A 53 13.93 3.17 7.71
C THR A 53 14.37 2.73 9.09
N GLU A 54 15.38 3.40 9.66
CA GLU A 54 15.84 3.13 11.04
C GLU A 54 14.74 3.31 12.10
N LYS A 55 13.69 4.08 11.77
CA LYS A 55 12.52 4.32 12.65
C LYS A 55 11.37 3.34 12.40
N GLY A 56 11.58 2.31 11.58
CA GLY A 56 10.59 1.27 11.31
C GLY A 56 9.57 1.62 10.22
N GLY A 57 9.79 2.68 9.44
CA GLY A 57 8.95 2.97 8.27
C GLY A 57 9.24 1.97 7.15
N VAL A 58 8.21 1.27 6.66
CA VAL A 58 8.36 0.20 5.65
C VAL A 58 7.70 0.61 4.34
N LYS A 59 8.41 0.41 3.22
CA LYS A 59 7.84 0.55 1.87
C LYS A 59 7.92 -0.74 1.09
N THR A 60 6.87 -0.98 0.32
CA THR A 60 6.68 -2.20 -0.44
C THR A 60 6.50 -1.94 -1.93
N ILE A 61 6.95 -2.90 -2.73
CA ILE A 61 6.47 -3.12 -4.08
C ILE A 61 5.09 -3.74 -3.93
N SER A 62 4.08 -3.21 -4.64
CA SER A 62 2.70 -3.70 -4.58
C SER A 62 2.60 -5.19 -4.94
N ALA A 63 1.54 -5.85 -4.45
CA ALA A 63 1.20 -7.20 -4.86
C ALA A 63 1.01 -7.29 -6.39
N PRO A 64 1.41 -8.41 -7.03
CA PRO A 64 1.28 -8.62 -8.46
C PRO A 64 -0.11 -8.34 -9.05
N HIS A 65 -1.19 -8.84 -8.42
CA HIS A 65 -2.55 -8.61 -8.92
C HIS A 65 -2.87 -7.11 -8.96
N MET A 66 -2.42 -6.36 -7.95
CA MET A 66 -2.61 -4.92 -7.89
C MET A 66 -1.80 -4.22 -8.98
N ILE A 67 -0.55 -4.64 -9.21
CA ILE A 67 0.27 -4.11 -10.32
C ILE A 67 -0.42 -4.32 -11.66
N VAL A 68 -0.94 -5.53 -11.90
CA VAL A 68 -1.70 -5.85 -13.12
C VAL A 68 -2.94 -4.96 -13.23
N THR A 69 -3.73 -4.83 -12.17
CA THR A 69 -4.93 -3.98 -12.13
C THR A 69 -4.60 -2.53 -12.45
N LEU A 70 -3.53 -1.96 -11.86
CA LEU A 70 -3.09 -0.60 -12.14
C LEU A 70 -2.67 -0.42 -13.60
N LEU A 71 -1.87 -1.34 -14.15
CA LEU A 71 -1.36 -1.25 -15.52
C LEU A 71 -2.45 -1.50 -16.57
N HIS A 72 -3.41 -2.38 -16.29
CA HIS A 72 -4.59 -2.58 -17.14
C HIS A 72 -5.42 -1.29 -17.24
N ASN A 73 -5.72 -0.67 -16.10
CA ASN A 73 -6.53 0.55 -16.06
C ASN A 73 -5.81 1.82 -16.55
N LEU A 74 -4.47 1.80 -16.60
CA LEU A 74 -3.67 2.87 -17.18
C LEU A 74 -3.78 2.97 -18.71
N GLU A 75 -4.30 1.95 -19.38
CA GLU A 75 -4.55 1.96 -20.84
C GLU A 75 -3.33 2.45 -21.64
N LEU A 76 -2.15 1.93 -21.29
CA LEU A 76 -0.88 2.37 -21.84
C LEU A 76 -0.77 2.07 -23.33
N LYS A 77 -0.14 2.99 -24.05
CA LYS A 77 0.20 2.89 -25.48
C LYS A 77 1.64 3.31 -25.70
N GLU A 78 2.23 2.76 -26.75
CA GLU A 78 3.58 3.14 -27.19
C GLU A 78 3.67 4.65 -27.45
N GLY A 79 4.80 5.26 -27.04
CA GLY A 79 5.07 6.69 -27.19
C GLY A 79 4.40 7.60 -26.17
N GLN A 80 3.62 7.06 -25.22
CA GLN A 80 2.97 7.89 -24.20
C GLN A 80 3.94 8.40 -23.14
N GLU A 81 3.58 9.54 -22.55
CA GLU A 81 4.19 10.09 -21.35
C GLU A 81 3.30 9.79 -20.13
N VAL A 82 3.89 9.25 -19.07
CA VAL A 82 3.18 8.83 -17.85
C VAL A 82 3.84 9.44 -16.63
N LEU A 83 3.05 10.10 -15.78
CA LEU A 83 3.50 10.57 -14.47
C LEU A 83 3.19 9.49 -13.42
N VAL A 84 4.21 9.09 -12.66
CA VAL A 84 4.09 8.17 -11.53
C VAL A 84 4.48 8.92 -10.25
N VAL A 85 3.60 8.89 -9.25
CA VAL A 85 3.79 9.52 -7.94
C VAL A 85 3.92 8.41 -6.90
N GLY A 86 5.02 8.42 -6.16
CA GLY A 86 5.42 7.31 -5.30
C GLY A 86 6.22 6.28 -6.08
N SER A 87 7.46 6.07 -5.66
CA SER A 87 8.46 5.34 -6.44
C SER A 87 8.31 3.82 -6.37
N LYS A 88 7.94 3.30 -5.19
CA LYS A 88 7.83 1.85 -4.93
C LYS A 88 9.00 1.03 -5.46
N GLY A 89 10.21 1.52 -5.22
CA GLY A 89 11.46 0.89 -5.67
C GLY A 89 11.72 0.94 -7.17
N GLY A 90 10.84 1.55 -7.96
CA GLY A 90 10.97 1.71 -9.42
C GLY A 90 10.35 0.59 -10.26
N TYR A 91 9.81 -0.47 -9.66
CA TYR A 91 9.33 -1.64 -10.41
C TYR A 91 8.17 -1.31 -11.37
N ILE A 92 7.15 -0.58 -10.89
CA ILE A 92 6.03 -0.15 -11.74
C ILE A 92 6.51 0.81 -12.84
N ALA A 93 7.44 1.72 -12.54
CA ALA A 93 7.98 2.63 -13.54
C ALA A 93 8.75 1.90 -14.65
N ALA A 94 9.52 0.85 -14.30
CA ALA A 94 10.19 -0.01 -15.27
C ALA A 94 9.19 -0.80 -16.15
N LEU A 95 8.09 -1.28 -15.56
CA LEU A 95 7.00 -1.92 -16.31
C LEU A 95 6.36 -0.94 -17.31
N ILE A 96 6.01 0.27 -16.85
CA ILE A 96 5.43 1.30 -17.71
C ILE A 96 6.42 1.66 -18.82
N ALA A 97 7.69 1.91 -18.50
CA ALA A 97 8.73 2.24 -19.46
C ALA A 97 8.91 1.17 -20.54
N SER A 98 8.78 -0.11 -20.17
CA SER A 98 8.82 -1.23 -21.11
C SER A 98 7.63 -1.21 -22.08
N ILE A 99 6.45 -0.84 -21.61
CA ILE A 99 5.20 -0.84 -22.40
C ILE A 99 5.11 0.38 -23.31
N VAL A 100 5.52 1.58 -22.84
CA VAL A 100 5.49 2.81 -23.64
C VAL A 100 6.67 2.89 -24.63
N GLY A 101 7.72 2.10 -24.42
CA GLY A 101 8.84 1.96 -25.34
C GLY A 101 9.79 3.17 -25.40
N GLU A 102 10.77 3.09 -26.32
CA GLU A 102 11.87 4.08 -26.45
C GLU A 102 11.41 5.49 -26.82
N HIS A 103 10.21 5.62 -27.41
CA HIS A 103 9.61 6.90 -27.78
C HIS A 103 8.69 7.47 -26.68
N GLY A 104 8.39 6.68 -25.65
CA GLY A 104 7.63 7.12 -24.50
C GLY A 104 8.51 7.70 -23.41
N ARG A 105 7.88 8.13 -22.32
CA ARG A 105 8.57 8.66 -21.15
C ARG A 105 7.80 8.33 -19.87
N VAL A 106 8.53 7.99 -18.82
CA VAL A 106 7.97 7.86 -17.47
C VAL A 106 8.62 8.91 -16.59
N ILE A 107 7.82 9.81 -16.03
CA ILE A 107 8.29 10.76 -15.03
C ILE A 107 7.92 10.19 -13.68
N LEU A 108 8.91 9.87 -12.86
CA LEU A 108 8.70 9.29 -11.53
C LEU A 108 9.09 10.31 -10.45
N ILE A 109 8.14 10.65 -9.58
CA ILE A 109 8.35 11.59 -8.48
C ILE A 109 8.13 10.94 -7.13
N ASP A 110 8.96 11.30 -6.15
CA ASP A 110 8.84 10.84 -4.75
C ASP A 110 9.39 11.92 -3.80
N PRO A 111 8.77 12.16 -2.63
CA PRO A 111 9.29 13.12 -1.67
C PRO A 111 10.58 12.65 -0.95
N SER A 112 10.79 11.33 -0.82
CA SER A 112 11.89 10.78 -0.04
C SER A 112 13.18 10.70 -0.83
N ALA A 113 14.20 11.46 -0.40
CA ALA A 113 15.56 11.40 -0.96
C ALA A 113 16.16 9.99 -0.92
N GLU A 114 15.82 9.22 0.12
CA GLU A 114 16.34 7.86 0.30
C GLU A 114 15.74 6.90 -0.73
N ILE A 115 14.42 6.97 -0.93
CA ILE A 115 13.72 6.19 -1.96
C ILE A 115 14.21 6.57 -3.36
N ILE A 116 14.40 7.86 -3.63
CA ILE A 116 14.95 8.34 -4.91
C ILE A 116 16.33 7.75 -5.16
N ARG A 117 17.22 7.73 -4.16
CA ARG A 117 18.57 7.17 -4.31
C ARG A 117 18.54 5.66 -4.56
N HIS A 118 17.70 4.92 -3.83
CA HIS A 118 17.51 3.48 -4.06
C HIS A 118 17.02 3.22 -5.49
N THR A 119 16.00 3.96 -5.90
CA THR A 119 15.36 3.79 -7.20
C THR A 119 16.25 4.22 -8.36
N ALA A 120 17.09 5.25 -8.18
CA ALA A 120 18.07 5.64 -9.18
C ALA A 120 19.05 4.50 -9.51
N ASN A 121 19.46 3.72 -8.49
CA ASN A 121 20.30 2.55 -8.71
C ASN A 121 19.55 1.44 -9.44
N ALA A 122 18.32 1.14 -9.00
CA ALA A 122 17.46 0.15 -9.66
C ALA A 122 17.17 0.52 -11.12
N LEU A 123 17.02 1.82 -11.43
CA LEU A 123 16.64 2.31 -12.75
C LEU A 123 17.81 2.82 -13.62
N ALA A 124 19.06 2.57 -13.24
CA ALA A 124 20.23 3.08 -13.98
C ALA A 124 20.29 2.66 -15.47
N GLY A 125 19.60 1.58 -15.84
CA GLY A 125 19.49 1.08 -17.21
C GLY A 125 18.26 1.56 -17.99
N TRP A 126 17.46 2.48 -17.46
CA TRP A 126 16.17 2.89 -18.02
C TRP A 126 16.20 4.35 -18.54
N PRO A 127 16.62 4.58 -19.79
CA PRO A 127 16.84 5.94 -20.32
C PRO A 127 15.55 6.75 -20.51
N THR A 128 14.39 6.09 -20.54
CA THR A 128 13.08 6.73 -20.68
C THR A 128 12.43 7.08 -19.35
N VAL A 129 13.09 6.76 -18.21
CA VAL A 129 12.59 7.13 -16.88
C VAL A 129 13.33 8.37 -16.36
N ASP A 130 12.57 9.44 -16.10
CA ASP A 130 13.04 10.67 -15.46
C ASP A 130 12.64 10.65 -13.99
N LEU A 131 13.61 10.42 -13.11
CA LEU A 131 13.40 10.30 -11.67
C LEU A 131 13.68 11.63 -10.97
N ARG A 132 12.74 12.11 -10.15
CA ARG A 132 12.84 13.41 -9.47
C ARG A 132 12.40 13.36 -8.03
N GLN A 133 13.20 13.95 -7.15
CA GLN A 133 12.77 14.25 -5.80
C GLN A 133 11.88 15.49 -5.80
N VAL A 134 10.79 15.47 -5.04
CA VAL A 134 9.94 16.63 -4.79
C VAL A 134 9.93 16.96 -3.29
N GLU A 135 9.55 18.18 -2.92
CA GLU A 135 9.39 18.51 -1.48
C GLU A 135 8.06 17.99 -0.93
N SER A 136 7.00 18.09 -1.74
CA SER A 136 5.67 17.58 -1.44
C SER A 136 4.97 17.24 -2.76
N ILE A 137 4.08 16.26 -2.72
CA ILE A 137 3.22 15.90 -3.86
C ILE A 137 2.13 16.95 -4.13
N ASP A 138 1.84 17.81 -3.16
CA ASP A 138 0.83 18.88 -3.27
C ASP A 138 1.32 20.09 -4.06
N VAL A 139 2.62 20.14 -4.38
CA VAL A 139 3.25 21.24 -5.10
C VAL A 139 3.74 20.77 -6.45
N ALA A 140 3.26 21.41 -7.51
CA ALA A 140 3.70 21.11 -8.87
C ALA A 140 5.21 21.37 -9.04
N PRO A 141 6.01 20.37 -9.43
CA PRO A 141 7.40 20.60 -9.77
C PRO A 141 7.51 21.47 -11.02
N ILE A 142 8.44 22.43 -10.99
CA ILE A 142 8.61 23.47 -12.03
C ILE A 142 8.86 22.87 -13.42
N GLU A 143 9.58 21.77 -13.47
CA GLU A 143 10.04 21.15 -14.72
C GLU A 143 9.09 20.03 -15.22
N LEU A 144 7.89 19.88 -14.65
CA LEU A 144 6.91 18.92 -15.18
C LEU A 144 6.23 19.46 -16.46
N PRO A 145 5.76 18.56 -17.32
CA PRO A 145 4.88 18.90 -18.43
C PRO A 145 3.68 19.76 -17.98
N GLY A 146 3.21 20.60 -18.91
CA GLY A 146 2.01 21.41 -18.70
C GLY A 146 0.75 20.55 -18.69
N ASP A 147 0.66 19.58 -19.60
CA ASP A 147 -0.50 18.71 -19.77
C ASP A 147 -0.15 17.27 -19.36
N LEU A 148 -1.05 16.60 -18.64
CA LEU A 148 -0.91 15.25 -18.12
C LEU A 148 -1.97 14.33 -18.73
N SER A 149 -1.53 13.29 -19.44
CA SER A 149 -2.45 12.32 -20.08
C SER A 149 -2.71 11.07 -19.24
N ARG A 150 -1.71 10.62 -18.48
CA ARG A 150 -1.76 9.43 -17.63
C ARG A 150 -1.01 9.73 -16.35
N VAL A 151 -1.71 9.66 -15.23
CA VAL A 151 -1.12 9.85 -13.90
C VAL A 151 -1.46 8.64 -13.04
N LEU A 152 -0.45 8.10 -12.37
CA LEU A 152 -0.59 7.01 -11.42
C LEU A 152 -0.03 7.46 -10.07
N ILE A 153 -0.87 7.50 -9.04
CA ILE A 153 -0.43 7.67 -7.65
C ILE A 153 -0.38 6.28 -7.01
N THR A 154 0.79 5.90 -6.51
CA THR A 154 1.03 4.57 -5.94
C THR A 154 1.12 4.57 -4.41
N GLY A 155 0.68 5.63 -3.74
CA GLY A 155 0.42 5.65 -2.29
C GLY A 155 -0.94 6.27 -2.02
N SER A 156 -1.48 6.05 -0.82
CA SER A 156 -2.77 6.62 -0.43
C SER A 156 -2.69 8.14 -0.32
N VAL A 157 -3.73 8.81 -0.79
CA VAL A 157 -3.92 10.27 -0.67
C VAL A 157 -5.34 10.58 -0.21
N SER A 158 -5.53 11.69 0.50
CA SER A 158 -6.88 12.14 0.89
C SER A 158 -7.69 12.66 -0.30
N SER A 159 -7.01 13.26 -1.27
CA SER A 159 -7.55 13.71 -2.56
C SER A 159 -6.41 13.80 -3.58
N VAL A 160 -6.75 13.85 -4.86
CA VAL A 160 -5.74 14.15 -5.89
C VAL A 160 -5.26 15.60 -5.72
N PRO A 161 -3.95 15.88 -5.78
CA PRO A 161 -3.43 17.24 -5.72
C PRO A 161 -4.05 18.14 -6.79
N THR A 162 -4.50 19.33 -6.41
CA THR A 162 -5.23 20.26 -7.30
C THR A 162 -4.46 20.57 -8.59
N TRP A 163 -3.14 20.73 -8.49
CA TRP A 163 -2.32 21.02 -9.67
C TRP A 163 -2.28 19.85 -10.67
N MET A 164 -2.42 18.60 -10.21
CA MET A 164 -2.50 17.44 -11.11
C MET A 164 -3.84 17.47 -11.82
N GLU A 165 -4.94 17.66 -11.07
CA GLU A 165 -6.30 17.78 -11.61
C GLU A 165 -6.38 18.84 -12.70
N GLU A 166 -5.90 20.05 -12.43
CA GLU A 166 -5.90 21.18 -13.37
C GLU A 166 -5.10 20.91 -14.66
N ARG A 167 -4.13 20.00 -14.60
CA ARG A 167 -3.26 19.66 -15.74
C ARG A 167 -3.68 18.40 -16.49
N ILE A 168 -4.71 17.67 -16.03
CA ILE A 168 -5.21 16.51 -16.76
C ILE A 168 -5.78 16.98 -18.11
N SER A 169 -5.18 16.52 -19.21
CA SER A 169 -5.65 16.80 -20.57
C SER A 169 -6.99 16.13 -20.86
N GLU A 170 -7.73 16.60 -21.86
CA GLU A 170 -8.95 15.93 -22.36
C GLU A 170 -8.71 14.43 -22.65
N GLY A 171 -9.54 13.54 -22.08
CA GLY A 171 -9.39 12.08 -22.17
C GLY A 171 -8.18 11.52 -21.41
N GLY A 172 -7.50 12.35 -20.63
CA GLY A 172 -6.52 11.97 -19.64
C GLY A 172 -7.17 11.63 -18.31
N PHE A 173 -6.42 10.95 -17.44
CA PHE A 173 -6.93 10.58 -16.13
C PHE A 173 -5.82 10.37 -15.09
N VAL A 174 -6.25 10.42 -13.82
CA VAL A 174 -5.45 10.00 -12.66
C VAL A 174 -6.03 8.69 -12.12
N ILE A 175 -5.16 7.74 -11.78
CA ILE A 175 -5.49 6.59 -10.95
C ILE A 175 -4.82 6.76 -9.59
N ALA A 176 -5.59 6.73 -8.51
CA ALA A 176 -5.08 6.94 -7.15
C ALA A 176 -5.89 6.15 -6.11
N PRO A 177 -5.26 5.56 -5.08
CA PRO A 177 -5.93 5.15 -3.86
C PRO A 177 -6.35 6.41 -3.08
N ILE A 178 -7.66 6.62 -2.91
CA ILE A 178 -8.23 7.77 -2.22
C ILE A 178 -8.98 7.29 -0.97
N GLY A 179 -8.62 7.85 0.18
CA GLY A 179 -9.26 7.53 1.45
C GLY A 179 -8.33 7.74 2.64
N ASP A 180 -8.75 7.25 3.80
CA ASP A 180 -7.96 7.26 5.03
C ASP A 180 -7.20 5.95 5.23
N VAL A 181 -6.59 5.74 6.40
CA VAL A 181 -5.80 4.53 6.68
C VAL A 181 -6.69 3.28 6.81
N HIS A 182 -7.97 3.43 7.11
CA HIS A 182 -8.90 2.34 7.38
C HIS A 182 -9.75 1.97 6.17
N SER A 183 -10.04 2.92 5.28
CA SER A 183 -10.91 2.73 4.12
C SER A 183 -10.40 3.54 2.94
N GLN A 184 -9.91 2.85 1.91
CA GLN A 184 -9.44 3.44 0.66
C GLN A 184 -10.15 2.79 -0.52
N GLU A 185 -10.51 3.61 -1.51
CA GLU A 185 -10.96 3.15 -2.82
C GLU A 185 -9.93 3.51 -3.89
N LEU A 186 -9.66 2.58 -4.80
CA LEU A 186 -8.87 2.89 -5.98
C LEU A 186 -9.76 3.63 -6.98
N MET A 187 -9.47 4.90 -7.21
CA MET A 187 -10.27 5.77 -8.06
C MET A 187 -9.57 6.02 -9.39
N LYS A 188 -10.32 5.98 -10.49
CA LYS A 188 -9.92 6.53 -11.79
C LYS A 188 -10.72 7.81 -12.04
N ILE A 189 -10.04 8.94 -12.13
CA ILE A 189 -10.67 10.26 -12.33
C ILE A 189 -10.27 10.77 -13.72
N GLU A 190 -11.23 10.75 -14.64
CA GLU A 190 -11.02 11.12 -16.06
C GLU A 190 -11.51 12.55 -16.34
N ARG A 191 -10.75 13.29 -17.14
CA ARG A 191 -11.15 14.59 -17.68
C ARG A 191 -12.02 14.38 -18.93
N GLN A 192 -13.28 14.81 -18.87
CA GLN A 192 -14.16 14.90 -20.02
C GLN A 192 -14.69 16.33 -20.11
N PHE A 193 -14.29 17.05 -21.15
CA PHE A 193 -14.50 18.48 -21.28
C PHE A 193 -13.94 19.25 -20.07
N ASP A 194 -14.76 20.09 -19.43
CA ASP A 194 -14.35 20.87 -18.25
C ASP A 194 -14.52 20.10 -16.93
N ASP A 195 -15.12 18.90 -16.97
CA ASP A 195 -15.51 18.14 -15.79
C ASP A 195 -14.59 16.94 -15.51
N LEU A 196 -14.47 16.58 -14.23
CA LEU A 196 -13.81 15.37 -13.77
C LEU A 196 -14.84 14.29 -13.46
N HIS A 197 -14.64 13.10 -14.03
CA HIS A 197 -15.53 11.96 -13.89
C HIS A 197 -14.85 10.85 -13.08
N PRO A 198 -15.16 10.73 -11.78
CA PRO A 198 -14.62 9.67 -10.94
C PRO A 198 -15.31 8.33 -11.20
N THR A 199 -14.52 7.27 -11.26
CA THR A 199 -14.95 5.87 -11.34
C THR A 199 -14.22 5.08 -10.27
N SER A 200 -14.97 4.41 -9.39
CA SER A 200 -14.39 3.50 -8.39
C SER A 200 -14.01 2.17 -9.05
N LEU A 201 -12.77 1.73 -8.78
CA LEU A 201 -12.21 0.45 -9.21
C LEU A 201 -12.19 -0.59 -8.07
N GLY A 202 -12.71 -0.23 -6.89
CA GLY A 202 -12.85 -1.12 -5.74
C GLY A 202 -11.96 -0.77 -4.55
N PRO A 203 -12.16 -1.46 -3.40
CA PRO A 203 -11.43 -1.21 -2.17
C PRO A 203 -9.98 -1.68 -2.28
N VAL A 204 -9.06 -0.92 -1.69
CA VAL A 204 -7.63 -1.22 -1.68
C VAL A 204 -6.99 -0.85 -0.35
N SER A 205 -5.75 -1.30 -0.14
CA SER A 205 -4.93 -0.87 1.00
C SER A 205 -3.55 -0.52 0.48
N PHE A 206 -3.23 0.77 0.54
CA PHE A 206 -1.94 1.34 0.18
C PHE A 206 -1.39 2.10 1.39
N GLY A 207 -0.08 1.97 1.62
CA GLY A 207 0.62 2.89 2.51
C GLY A 207 0.64 4.31 1.92
N PRO A 208 0.98 5.31 2.75
CA PRO A 208 1.09 6.70 2.31
C PRO A 208 2.14 6.87 1.21
N VAL A 209 2.15 8.01 0.52
CA VAL A 209 3.20 8.31 -0.47
C VAL A 209 4.54 8.59 0.23
N ASP A 210 4.54 9.46 1.25
CA ASP A 210 5.74 9.73 2.05
C ASP A 210 6.06 8.54 2.97
N ILE A 211 7.34 8.21 3.12
CA ILE A 211 7.80 7.15 4.02
C ILE A 211 7.75 7.56 5.48
N VAL A 212 7.90 8.86 5.78
CA VAL A 212 7.83 9.37 7.15
C VAL A 212 6.44 9.13 7.74
N GLU A 213 5.39 9.22 6.91
CA GLU A 213 4.01 8.91 7.30
C GLU A 213 3.75 7.41 7.52
N SER A 214 4.66 6.54 7.07
CA SER A 214 4.59 5.09 7.34
C SER A 214 5.36 4.66 8.58
N GLU A 215 6.07 5.57 9.25
CA GLU A 215 6.73 5.29 10.52
C GLU A 215 5.66 5.03 11.60
N PRO A 216 5.77 3.95 12.39
CA PRO A 216 4.81 3.66 13.45
C PRO A 216 4.68 4.86 14.40
N GLN A 217 3.47 5.41 14.50
CA GLN A 217 3.15 6.39 15.51
C GLN A 217 2.71 5.66 16.79
N PRO A 218 3.06 6.17 17.98
CA PRO A 218 2.46 5.67 19.22
C PRO A 218 0.94 5.82 19.15
N LEU A 219 0.20 4.75 19.48
CA LEU A 219 -1.24 4.82 19.60
C LEU A 219 -1.63 5.78 20.72
N SER A 220 -2.66 6.59 20.49
CA SER A 220 -3.28 7.39 21.53
C SER A 220 -4.00 6.51 22.54
N ALA A 221 -4.22 7.03 23.76
CA ALA A 221 -4.95 6.30 24.80
C ALA A 221 -6.36 5.86 24.32
N VAL A 222 -6.99 6.70 23.48
CA VAL A 222 -8.31 6.44 22.89
C VAL A 222 -8.26 5.26 21.91
N GLU A 223 -7.28 5.22 21.01
CA GLU A 223 -7.11 4.12 20.05
C GLU A 223 -6.79 2.79 20.75
N ILE A 224 -6.00 2.82 21.83
CA ILE A 224 -5.73 1.63 22.64
C ILE A 224 -7.03 1.15 23.33
N ALA A 225 -7.84 2.07 23.85
CA ALA A 225 -9.14 1.73 24.44
C ALA A 225 -10.09 1.07 23.42
N ASP A 226 -10.22 1.65 22.21
CA ASP A 226 -11.03 1.08 21.13
C ASP A 226 -10.59 -0.35 20.77
N LEU A 227 -9.27 -0.58 20.75
CA LEU A 227 -8.72 -1.92 20.49
C LEU A 227 -9.04 -2.90 21.61
N ILE A 228 -8.92 -2.48 22.86
CA ILE A 228 -9.24 -3.33 24.02
C ILE A 228 -10.73 -3.69 24.02
N GLU A 229 -11.61 -2.74 23.71
CA GLU A 229 -13.05 -2.99 23.60
C GLU A 229 -13.34 -4.01 22.49
N THR A 230 -12.73 -3.83 21.31
CA THR A 230 -12.86 -4.80 20.21
C THR A 230 -12.32 -6.18 20.59
N LEU A 231 -11.22 -6.22 21.35
CA LEU A 231 -10.63 -7.46 21.85
C LEU A 231 -11.55 -8.15 22.86
N ILE A 232 -12.19 -7.39 23.78
CA ILE A 232 -13.18 -7.90 24.73
C ILE A 232 -14.36 -8.52 23.99
N GLU A 233 -14.90 -7.81 22.98
CA GLU A 233 -16.00 -8.31 22.15
C GLU A 233 -15.60 -9.62 21.46
N THR A 234 -14.43 -9.66 20.82
CA THR A 234 -13.91 -10.84 20.13
C THR A 234 -13.71 -12.01 21.09
N CYS A 235 -13.08 -11.77 22.25
CA CYS A 235 -12.84 -12.80 23.25
C CYS A 235 -14.14 -13.35 23.85
N HIS A 236 -15.16 -12.49 24.00
CA HIS A 236 -16.47 -12.89 24.48
C HIS A 236 -17.22 -13.74 23.44
N GLU A 237 -17.23 -13.33 22.17
CA GLU A 237 -17.88 -14.07 21.09
C GLU A 237 -17.24 -15.44 20.83
N MET A 238 -15.92 -15.53 21.01
CA MET A 238 -15.15 -16.74 20.74
C MET A 238 -14.91 -17.61 21.99
N GLU A 239 -15.43 -17.22 23.16
CA GLU A 239 -15.21 -17.88 24.46
C GLU A 239 -13.72 -18.11 24.78
N LEU A 240 -12.86 -17.12 24.46
CA LEU A 240 -11.40 -17.24 24.57
C LEU A 240 -10.83 -16.80 25.93
N CYS A 241 -11.58 -15.98 26.69
CA CYS A 241 -11.12 -15.40 27.96
C CYS A 241 -12.13 -15.65 29.09
N GLU A 242 -11.60 -15.72 30.32
CA GLU A 242 -12.42 -15.83 31.53
C GLU A 242 -13.07 -14.49 31.89
N ALA A 243 -14.17 -14.55 32.64
CA ALA A 243 -14.92 -13.33 33.00
C ALA A 243 -14.08 -12.31 33.81
N GLU A 244 -13.13 -12.79 34.61
CA GLU A 244 -12.21 -11.93 35.39
C GLU A 244 -11.24 -11.16 34.47
N GLU A 245 -10.75 -11.81 33.41
CA GLU A 245 -9.85 -11.20 32.42
C GLU A 245 -10.59 -10.12 31.61
N LEU A 246 -11.81 -10.42 31.16
CA LEU A 246 -12.66 -9.45 30.44
C LEU A 246 -12.98 -8.23 31.31
N GLN A 247 -13.27 -8.44 32.60
CA GLN A 247 -13.52 -7.33 33.54
C GLN A 247 -12.26 -6.48 33.76
N GLN A 248 -11.09 -7.11 33.82
CA GLN A 248 -9.83 -6.40 33.97
C GLN A 248 -9.51 -5.56 32.74
N LEU A 249 -9.67 -6.12 31.53
CA LEU A 249 -9.53 -5.37 30.28
C LEU A 249 -10.51 -4.19 30.20
N GLY A 250 -11.77 -4.39 30.62
CA GLY A 250 -12.75 -3.30 30.68
C GLY A 250 -12.30 -2.16 31.60
N THR A 251 -11.72 -2.49 32.76
CA THR A 251 -11.17 -1.48 33.68
C THR A 251 -10.02 -0.71 33.06
N ILE A 252 -9.11 -1.41 32.35
CA ILE A 252 -7.99 -0.78 31.64
C ILE A 252 -8.51 0.14 30.53
N SER A 253 -9.54 -0.26 29.79
CA SER A 253 -10.17 0.58 28.77
C SER A 253 -10.74 1.87 29.36
N ASP A 254 -11.49 1.76 30.46
CA ASP A 254 -12.06 2.94 31.15
C ASP A 254 -10.97 3.92 31.64
N GLU A 255 -9.87 3.40 32.17
CA GLU A 255 -8.72 4.19 32.60
C GLU A 255 -8.03 4.88 31.41
N LEU A 256 -7.86 4.19 30.28
CA LEU A 256 -7.32 4.77 29.05
C LEU A 256 -8.22 5.88 28.48
N ARG A 257 -9.54 5.70 28.50
CA ARG A 257 -10.50 6.75 28.11
C ARG A 257 -10.37 8.00 28.99
N ALA A 258 -10.09 7.83 30.28
CA ALA A 258 -9.84 8.93 31.20
C ALA A 258 -8.50 9.65 30.94
N MET A 259 -7.57 9.00 30.23
CA MET A 259 -6.24 9.51 29.86
C MET A 259 -6.19 10.15 28.46
N GLN A 260 -7.33 10.53 27.87
CA GLN A 260 -7.39 11.09 26.51
C GLN A 260 -6.50 12.33 26.27
N GLU A 261 -6.23 13.13 27.32
CA GLU A 261 -5.37 14.33 27.27
C GLU A 261 -4.02 14.12 27.99
N ALA A 262 -3.68 12.89 28.37
CA ALA A 262 -2.44 12.60 29.08
C ALA A 262 -1.21 12.81 28.19
N GLU A 263 -0.08 13.17 28.80
CA GLU A 263 1.19 13.22 28.09
C GLU A 263 1.65 11.80 27.70
N GLU A 264 2.39 11.69 26.60
CA GLU A 264 2.86 10.40 26.05
C GLU A 264 3.62 9.57 27.10
N ALA A 265 4.42 10.22 27.96
CA ALA A 265 5.15 9.56 29.03
C ALA A 265 4.24 8.92 30.10
N ASP A 266 3.09 9.54 30.39
CA ASP A 266 2.11 9.01 31.35
C ASP A 266 1.40 7.78 30.75
N LEU A 267 1.07 7.85 29.46
CA LEU A 267 0.50 6.71 28.73
C LEU A 267 1.49 5.55 28.65
N GLU A 268 2.75 5.81 28.32
CA GLU A 268 3.80 4.79 28.28
C GLU A 268 3.99 4.11 29.65
N ALA A 269 4.01 4.90 30.72
CA ALA A 269 4.09 4.39 32.09
C ALA A 269 2.88 3.51 32.43
N PHE A 270 1.67 3.91 32.01
CA PHE A 270 0.45 3.15 32.20
C PHE A 270 0.46 1.82 31.44
N ILE A 271 0.85 1.83 30.16
CA ILE A 271 0.95 0.62 29.34
C ILE A 271 2.00 -0.32 29.93
N THR A 272 3.14 0.21 30.38
CA THR A 272 4.19 -0.59 31.03
C THR A 272 3.70 -1.23 32.32
N ALA A 273 2.96 -0.50 33.16
CA ALA A 273 2.38 -1.02 34.40
C ALA A 273 1.35 -2.14 34.16
N ASN A 274 0.63 -2.07 33.03
CA ASN A 274 -0.40 -3.03 32.66
C ASN A 274 0.07 -4.09 31.64
N MET A 275 1.35 -4.09 31.25
CA MET A 275 1.88 -4.90 30.15
C MET A 275 1.54 -6.39 30.26
N GLN A 276 1.59 -6.94 31.48
CA GLN A 276 1.31 -8.35 31.76
C GLN A 276 -0.08 -8.80 31.30
N HIS A 277 -1.06 -7.90 31.26
CA HIS A 277 -2.43 -8.18 30.82
C HIS A 277 -2.53 -8.28 29.30
N PHE A 278 -1.61 -7.64 28.58
CA PHE A 278 -1.56 -7.67 27.12
C PHE A 278 -0.73 -8.83 26.57
N VAL A 279 0.27 -9.33 27.32
CA VAL A 279 1.19 -10.39 26.81
C VAL A 279 0.44 -11.64 26.35
N GLN A 280 -0.57 -12.08 27.09
CA GLN A 280 -1.33 -13.29 26.76
C GLN A 280 -2.23 -13.09 25.53
N LEU A 281 -2.70 -11.87 25.33
CA LEU A 281 -3.60 -11.50 24.24
C LEU A 281 -2.84 -10.97 23.02
N TRP A 282 -1.52 -10.77 23.15
CA TRP A 282 -0.66 -10.21 22.12
C TRP A 282 -0.79 -10.92 20.77
N PRO A 283 -0.88 -12.27 20.69
CA PRO A 283 -1.12 -12.94 19.40
C PRO A 283 -2.44 -12.52 18.73
N MET A 284 -3.52 -12.33 19.51
CA MET A 284 -4.80 -11.86 18.99
C MET A 284 -4.74 -10.38 18.59
N ILE A 285 -4.09 -9.55 19.41
CA ILE A 285 -3.85 -8.14 19.11
C ILE A 285 -3.07 -8.00 17.79
N GLN A 286 -2.02 -8.81 17.59
CA GLN A 286 -1.27 -8.84 16.33
C GLN A 286 -2.13 -9.21 15.12
N LEU A 287 -3.08 -10.14 15.28
CA LEU A 287 -4.02 -10.51 14.22
C LEU A 287 -4.99 -9.36 13.88
N MET A 288 -5.45 -8.61 14.88
CA MET A 288 -6.33 -7.44 14.67
C MET A 288 -5.66 -6.31 13.88
N PHE A 289 -4.32 -6.20 13.96
CA PHE A 289 -3.55 -5.22 13.21
C PHE A 289 -3.09 -5.69 11.82
N ALA A 290 -3.31 -6.96 11.47
CA ALA A 290 -2.89 -7.48 10.18
C ALA A 290 -3.95 -7.18 9.11
N PRO A 291 -3.68 -6.31 8.12
CA PRO A 291 -4.64 -6.08 7.05
C PRO A 291 -4.82 -7.36 6.23
N THR A 292 -6.07 -7.80 6.08
CA THR A 292 -6.42 -8.91 5.19
C THR A 292 -6.35 -8.44 3.74
N LEU A 293 -5.17 -8.57 3.13
CA LEU A 293 -4.97 -8.24 1.73
C LEU A 293 -5.47 -9.38 0.83
N ALA A 294 -6.15 -9.02 -0.26
CA ALA A 294 -6.53 -9.97 -1.31
C ALA A 294 -5.28 -10.61 -1.94
N ARG A 295 -5.36 -11.92 -2.24
CA ARG A 295 -4.26 -12.68 -2.88
C ARG A 295 -4.81 -13.65 -3.96
N PRO A 296 -5.55 -13.14 -4.95
CA PRO A 296 -6.16 -13.98 -5.98
C PRO A 296 -5.15 -14.89 -6.72
N GLY A 297 -3.88 -14.48 -6.78
CA GLY A 297 -2.80 -15.25 -7.40
C GLY A 297 -2.03 -16.19 -6.45
N ASP A 298 -2.42 -16.38 -5.20
CA ASP A 298 -1.80 -17.37 -4.30
C ASP A 298 -2.20 -18.82 -4.69
N TYR A 299 -1.45 -19.82 -4.24
CA TYR A 299 -1.74 -21.24 -4.54
C TYR A 299 -2.96 -21.77 -3.75
N ASP A 300 -3.24 -21.17 -2.60
CA ASP A 300 -4.27 -21.60 -1.67
C ASP A 300 -5.53 -20.74 -1.81
N GLN A 301 -6.32 -20.95 -2.88
CA GLN A 301 -7.70 -20.47 -2.97
C GLN A 301 -8.70 -21.34 -2.17
N ASN A 302 -8.24 -22.00 -1.12
CA ASN A 302 -9.17 -22.45 -0.08
C ASN A 302 -9.36 -21.27 0.86
N ASP A 303 -10.38 -20.46 0.58
CA ASP A 303 -11.02 -19.54 1.53
C ASP A 303 -11.68 -20.32 2.68
N ASP A 304 -10.95 -21.24 3.30
CA ASP A 304 -11.30 -21.95 4.54
C ASP A 304 -10.26 -21.64 5.63
N HIS A 305 -9.65 -20.46 5.56
CA HIS A 305 -9.01 -19.84 6.70
C HIS A 305 -10.02 -18.94 7.41
N GLY A 306 -11.10 -19.56 7.91
CA GLY A 306 -11.46 -19.24 9.28
C GLY A 306 -10.20 -19.55 10.10
N PHE A 307 -9.64 -18.54 10.78
CA PHE A 307 -8.48 -18.73 11.64
C PHE A 307 -8.74 -19.92 12.56
N HIS A 308 -8.04 -21.04 12.33
CA HIS A 308 -8.11 -22.19 13.22
C HIS A 308 -7.33 -21.83 14.48
N PHE A 309 -8.04 -21.25 15.46
CA PHE A 309 -7.55 -20.93 16.81
C PHE A 309 -7.04 -22.17 17.59
N ASP A 310 -7.18 -23.38 17.04
CA ASP A 310 -6.65 -24.61 17.64
C ASP A 310 -5.12 -24.68 17.67
N GLU A 311 -4.38 -23.79 16.98
CA GLU A 311 -2.92 -23.70 17.09
C GLU A 311 -2.41 -23.03 18.38
N PHE A 312 -3.30 -22.42 19.19
CA PHE A 312 -2.94 -21.73 20.43
C PHE A 312 -3.61 -22.29 21.69
N LYS A 313 -4.20 -23.49 21.64
CA LYS A 313 -4.59 -24.18 22.88
C LYS A 313 -3.33 -24.67 23.61
N PRO A 314 -3.21 -24.45 24.94
CA PRO A 314 -2.04 -24.83 25.72
C PRO A 314 -1.78 -26.35 25.75
#